data_AF-R6BYS7-F1
#
_entry.id   AF-R6BYS7-F1
#
_cell.length_a   1.000
_cell.length_b   1.000
_cell.length_c   1.000
_cell.angle_alpha   90.00
_cell.angle_beta   90.00
_cell.angle_gamma   90.00
#
_symmetry.space_group_name_H-M   'P 1'
#
loop_
_entity.id
_entity.type
_entity.pdbx_description
1 polymer ?
#
loop_
_entity_poly.entity_id
_entity_poly.type
_entity_poly.pdbx_seq_one_letter_code
_entity_poly.pdbx_strand_id
1 'polypeptide(L)'
;MRKVTKKLAPIVMAAAMMFAVALPANAETVCPPHVQGSTNRTVISASNAGTHQHPWIKDSNGNVILYRTCTITVYNYKYETKCKICGIVLNSHTQSEVSHSVQ
;
A
#
# COMPACT_ATOMS: atom_id res chain seq x y z
N MET A 1 31.02 -21.97 -35.41
CA MET A 1 30.45 -20.97 -34.47
C MET A 1 29.03 -21.40 -34.09
N ARG A 2 28.67 -21.24 -32.82
CA ARG A 2 27.60 -21.95 -32.09
C ARG A 2 26.20 -21.91 -32.76
N LYS A 3 25.62 -23.09 -33.01
CA LYS A 3 24.16 -23.25 -33.20
C LYS A 3 23.49 -23.08 -31.83
N VAL A 4 22.76 -21.99 -31.64
CA VAL A 4 21.93 -21.76 -30.45
C VAL A 4 20.60 -22.46 -30.67
N THR A 5 20.45 -23.67 -30.12
CA THR A 5 19.14 -24.34 -30.03
C THR A 5 18.31 -23.62 -28.97
N LYS A 6 17.37 -22.77 -29.38
CA LYS A 6 16.33 -22.24 -28.50
C LYS A 6 15.48 -23.43 -28.01
N LYS A 7 15.63 -23.83 -26.74
CA LYS A 7 14.68 -24.73 -26.07
C LYS A 7 13.37 -23.96 -25.91
N LEU A 8 12.37 -24.29 -26.74
CA LEU A 8 10.98 -23.94 -26.47
C LEU A 8 10.52 -24.79 -25.30
N ALA A 9 10.30 -24.16 -24.14
CA ALA A 9 9.66 -24.82 -23.01
C ALA A 9 8.20 -25.13 -23.39
N PRO A 10 7.71 -26.37 -23.21
CA PRO A 10 6.30 -26.66 -23.44
C PRO A 10 5.46 -25.91 -22.41
N ILE A 11 4.57 -25.04 -22.90
CA ILE A 11 3.51 -24.45 -22.09
C ILE A 11 2.53 -25.58 -21.77
N VAL A 12 2.63 -26.12 -20.55
CA VAL A 12 1.61 -27.03 -20.03
C VAL A 12 0.37 -26.19 -19.77
N MET A 13 -0.51 -26.17 -20.76
CA MET A 13 -1.85 -25.62 -20.64
C MET A 13 -2.63 -26.59 -19.76
N ALA A 14 -2.65 -26.35 -18.44
CA ALA A 14 -3.49 -27.09 -17.53
C ALA A 14 -4.95 -26.76 -17.87
N ALA A 15 -5.61 -27.65 -18.61
CA ALA A 15 -7.04 -27.65 -18.73
C ALA A 15 -7.63 -27.85 -17.32
N ALA A 16 -8.20 -26.80 -16.75
CA ALA A 16 -8.98 -26.90 -15.53
C ALA A 16 -10.20 -27.77 -15.83
N MET A 17 -10.12 -29.07 -15.49
CA MET A 17 -11.31 -29.92 -15.41
C MET A 17 -12.15 -29.39 -14.26
N MET A 18 -13.18 -28.60 -14.60
CA MET A 18 -14.20 -28.16 -13.66
C MET A 18 -15.01 -29.40 -13.26
N PHE A 19 -14.61 -30.05 -12.17
CA PHE A 19 -15.50 -30.97 -11.47
C PHE A 19 -16.61 -30.13 -10.86
N ALA A 20 -17.78 -30.13 -11.49
CA ALA A 20 -19.02 -29.65 -10.91
C ALA A 20 -19.42 -30.60 -9.78
N VAL A 21 -18.81 -30.42 -8.60
CA VAL A 21 -19.32 -31.02 -7.36
C VAL A 21 -20.57 -30.24 -7.00
N ALA A 22 -21.72 -30.88 -7.15
CA ALA A 22 -22.97 -30.39 -6.57
C ALA A 22 -22.78 -30.36 -5.05
N LEU A 23 -22.47 -29.18 -4.52
CA LEU A 23 -22.48 -28.94 -3.07
C LEU A 23 -23.93 -29.08 -2.59
N PRO A 24 -24.19 -29.82 -1.50
CA PRO A 24 -25.52 -29.85 -0.91
C PRO A 24 -25.94 -28.42 -0.54
N ALA A 25 -27.22 -28.10 -0.70
CA ALA A 25 -27.84 -26.77 -0.52
C ALA A 25 -27.68 -26.14 0.88
N ASN A 26 -26.91 -26.79 1.74
CA ASN A 26 -26.71 -26.48 3.15
C ASN A 26 -25.21 -26.47 3.52
N ALA A 27 -24.31 -26.45 2.52
CA ALA A 27 -22.96 -26.01 2.77
C ALA A 27 -23.07 -24.52 3.11
N GLU A 28 -23.31 -24.21 4.38
CA GLU A 28 -22.78 -22.98 4.94
C GLU A 28 -21.32 -23.00 4.50
N THR A 29 -20.98 -22.20 3.50
CA THR A 29 -19.63 -21.71 3.32
C THR A 29 -19.34 -20.94 4.59
N VAL A 30 -19.02 -21.70 5.65
CA VAL A 30 -18.40 -21.19 6.86
C VAL A 30 -17.13 -20.59 6.32
N CYS A 31 -17.16 -19.29 6.07
CA CYS A 31 -15.93 -18.56 5.82
C CYS A 31 -15.02 -18.96 6.98
N PRO A 32 -13.81 -19.50 6.70
CA PRO A 32 -12.86 -19.73 7.77
C PRO A 32 -12.77 -18.44 8.58
N PRO A 33 -12.55 -18.52 9.91
CA PRO A 33 -12.39 -17.31 10.72
C PRO A 33 -11.45 -16.37 9.99
N HIS A 34 -11.97 -15.20 9.63
CA HIS A 34 -11.32 -14.35 8.63
C HIS A 34 -9.86 -14.10 9.02
N VAL A 35 -8.93 -14.54 8.18
CA VAL A 35 -7.50 -14.41 8.45
C VAL A 35 -7.05 -13.00 8.10
N GLN A 36 -6.56 -12.27 9.11
CA GLN A 36 -6.03 -10.93 8.94
C GLN A 36 -4.93 -10.91 7.88
N GLY A 37 -5.18 -10.19 6.78
CA GLY A 37 -4.20 -9.96 5.72
C GLY A 37 -3.36 -8.71 5.96
N SER A 38 -2.68 -8.25 4.90
CA SER A 38 -1.97 -6.98 4.93
C SER A 38 -2.95 -5.80 5.02
N THR A 39 -2.57 -4.79 5.79
CA THR A 39 -3.28 -3.52 5.83
C THR A 39 -2.80 -2.65 4.67
N ASN A 40 -3.72 -2.23 3.82
CA ASN A 40 -3.45 -1.25 2.77
C ASN A 40 -3.76 0.15 3.28
N ARG A 41 -2.91 1.10 2.89
CA ARG A 41 -3.02 2.52 3.21
C ARG A 41 -3.34 3.28 1.92
N THR A 42 -4.42 4.04 1.95
CA THR A 42 -4.86 4.88 0.81
C THR A 42 -5.03 6.31 1.26
N VAL A 43 -4.49 7.28 0.51
CA VAL A 43 -4.73 8.71 0.77
C VAL A 43 -6.17 9.03 0.42
N ILE A 44 -6.94 9.54 1.39
CA ILE A 44 -8.30 10.08 1.15
C ILE A 44 -8.20 11.54 0.76
N SER A 45 -7.43 12.31 1.53
CA SER A 45 -7.22 13.73 1.30
C SER A 45 -5.84 14.17 1.80
N ALA A 46 -5.37 15.28 1.24
CA ALA A 46 -4.17 15.98 1.67
C ALA A 46 -4.49 17.48 1.73
N SER A 47 -4.17 18.13 2.84
CA SER A 47 -4.36 19.57 3.00
C SER A 47 -3.10 20.22 3.58
N ASN A 48 -2.81 21.43 3.10
CA ASN A 48 -1.76 22.26 3.67
C ASN A 48 -2.23 22.76 5.04
N ALA A 49 -1.43 22.51 6.09
CA ALA A 49 -1.69 22.95 7.45
C ALA A 49 -0.83 24.15 7.88
N GLY A 50 0.16 24.52 7.07
CA GLY A 50 0.99 25.69 7.29
C GLY A 50 2.39 25.54 6.69
N THR A 51 3.17 26.61 6.87
CA THR A 51 4.57 26.67 6.45
C THR A 51 5.41 27.34 7.53
N HIS A 52 6.62 26.85 7.77
CA HIS A 52 7.60 27.53 8.61
C HIS A 52 9.01 27.37 8.04
N GLN A 53 9.95 28.15 8.57
CA GLN A 53 11.33 28.15 8.09
C GLN A 53 12.24 27.34 9.01
N HIS A 54 13.16 26.57 8.42
CA HIS A 54 14.28 25.96 9.12
C HIS A 54 15.58 26.68 8.77
N PRO A 55 16.43 27.01 9.77
CA PRO A 55 17.81 27.37 9.50
C PRO A 55 18.52 26.24 8.76
N TRP A 56 19.14 26.56 7.61
CA TRP A 56 19.80 25.56 6.77
C TRP A 56 21.32 25.75 6.73
N ILE A 57 21.78 26.99 6.51
CA ILE A 57 23.21 27.31 6.48
C ILE A 57 23.48 28.42 7.49
N LYS A 58 24.56 28.25 8.25
CA LYS A 58 25.10 29.26 9.16
C LYS A 58 26.47 29.71 8.67
N ASP A 59 26.80 30.98 8.89
CA ASP A 59 28.15 31.50 8.68
C ASP A 59 29.12 31.07 9.80
N SER A 60 30.39 31.47 9.71
CA SER A 60 31.41 31.19 10.72
C SER A 60 31.14 31.82 12.09
N ASN A 61 30.28 32.84 12.14
CA ASN A 61 29.90 33.55 13.36
C ASN A 61 28.63 32.95 14.01
N GLY A 62 28.04 31.91 13.39
CA GLY A 62 26.85 31.22 13.87
C GLY A 62 25.52 31.86 13.42
N ASN A 63 25.56 32.92 12.58
CA ASN A 63 24.36 33.56 12.05
C ASN A 63 23.76 32.73 10.93
N VAL A 64 22.44 32.65 10.84
CA VAL A 64 21.75 31.96 9.76
C VAL A 64 21.78 32.82 8.49
N ILE A 65 22.36 32.28 7.42
CA ILE A 65 22.47 32.96 6.11
C ILE A 65 21.55 32.35 5.05
N LEU A 66 21.00 31.15 5.31
CA LEU A 66 20.00 30.53 4.44
C LEU A 66 18.96 29.82 5.29
N TYR A 67 17.69 30.10 4.95
CA TYR A 67 16.54 29.36 5.45
C TYR A 67 15.98 28.47 4.33
N ARG A 68 15.47 27.30 4.70
CA ARG A 68 14.64 26.45 3.84
C ARG A 68 13.20 26.48 4.33
N THR A 69 12.25 26.46 3.41
CA THR A 69 10.82 26.48 3.76
C THR A 69 10.35 25.04 3.92
N CYS A 70 9.78 24.73 5.08
CA CYS A 70 9.07 23.49 5.31
C CYS A 70 7.57 23.72 5.10
N THR A 71 6.96 22.89 4.27
CA THR A 71 5.51 22.80 4.14
C THR A 71 4.99 21.67 5.00
N ILE A 72 3.99 21.96 5.83
CA ILE A 72 3.31 20.98 6.67
C ILE A 72 2.05 20.54 5.94
N THR A 73 1.94 19.24 5.66
CA THR A 73 0.76 18.65 5.03
C THR A 73 0.13 17.65 5.98
N VAL A 74 -1.18 17.80 6.22
CA VAL A 74 -1.98 16.80 6.92
C VAL A 74 -2.57 15.87 5.87
N TYR A 75 -2.20 14.60 5.97
CA TYR A 75 -2.77 13.54 5.16
C TYR A 75 -3.78 12.77 5.98
N ASN A 76 -4.98 12.58 5.42
CA ASN A 76 -5.97 11.68 5.99
C ASN A 76 -5.92 10.38 5.20
N TYR A 77 -5.57 9.29 5.89
CA TYR A 77 -5.46 7.96 5.31
C TYR A 77 -6.66 7.09 5.68
N LYS A 78 -7.07 6.24 4.75
CA LYS A 78 -7.86 5.06 5.03
C LYS A 78 -6.93 3.87 5.17
N TYR A 79 -7.04 3.18 6.29
CA TYR A 79 -6.38 1.90 6.53
C TYR A 79 -7.42 0.80 6.42
N GLU A 80 -7.27 -0.07 5.43
CA GLU A 80 -8.15 -1.23 5.23
C GLU A 80 -7.34 -2.51 5.35
N THR A 81 -7.74 -3.37 6.29
CA THR A 81 -7.23 -4.73 6.40
C THR A 81 -8.22 -5.67 5.74
N LYS A 82 -7.78 -6.36 4.69
CA LYS A 82 -8.61 -7.33 3.96
C LYS A 82 -8.26 -8.75 4.37
N CYS A 83 -9.24 -9.64 4.34
CA CYS A 83 -9.02 -11.06 4.54
C CYS A 83 -8.10 -11.60 3.44
N LYS A 84 -7.05 -12.33 3.83
CA LYS A 84 -6.11 -12.91 2.87
C LYS A 84 -6.76 -13.94 1.93
N ILE A 85 -7.85 -14.57 2.38
CA ILE A 85 -8.50 -15.68 1.67
C ILE A 85 -9.63 -15.17 0.77
N CYS A 86 -10.57 -14.39 1.32
CA CYS A 86 -11.78 -13.98 0.62
C CYS A 86 -11.81 -12.49 0.20
N GLY A 87 -10.81 -11.69 0.57
CA GLY A 87 -10.73 -10.28 0.17
C GLY A 87 -11.70 -9.31 0.87
N ILE A 88 -12.58 -9.82 1.74
CA ILE A 88 -13.52 -9.01 2.54
C ILE A 88 -12.74 -8.06 3.47
N VAL A 89 -13.21 -6.82 3.62
CA VAL A 89 -12.64 -5.87 4.58
C VAL A 89 -13.01 -6.29 6.00
N LEU A 90 -11.98 -6.57 6.81
CA LEU A 90 -12.14 -7.01 8.19
C LEU A 90 -12.10 -5.84 9.16
N ASN A 91 -11.21 -4.89 8.89
CA ASN A 91 -11.07 -3.66 9.66
C ASN A 91 -10.89 -2.49 8.70
N SER A 92 -11.54 -1.38 9.02
CA SER A 92 -11.40 -0.12 8.32
C SER A 92 -11.40 1.00 9.33
N HIS A 93 -10.36 1.83 9.30
CA HIS A 93 -10.31 3.05 10.10
C HIS A 93 -9.64 4.17 9.31
N THR A 94 -9.86 5.39 9.79
CA THR A 94 -9.21 6.59 9.26
C THR A 94 -8.23 7.13 10.28
N GLN A 95 -7.08 7.58 9.81
CA GLN A 95 -6.08 8.23 10.66
C GLN A 95 -5.48 9.43 9.91
N SER A 96 -5.30 10.52 10.65
CA SER A 96 -4.60 11.69 10.17
C SER A 96 -3.12 11.60 10.54
N GLU A 97 -2.24 11.90 9.59
CA GLU A 97 -0.80 11.97 9.81
C GLU A 97 -0.26 13.29 9.30
N VAL A 98 0.70 13.86 10.03
CA VAL A 98 1.35 15.12 9.67
C VAL A 98 2.68 14.80 9.00
N SER A 99 2.91 15.38 7.83
CA SER A 99 4.16 15.27 7.09
C SER A 99 4.81 16.63 6.91
N HIS A 100 6.13 16.65 7.04
CA HIS A 100 6.97 17.83 6.84
C HIS A 100 7.83 17.61 5.60
N SER A 101 7.71 18.50 4.61
CA SER A 101 8.53 18.48 3.40
C SER A 101 9.32 19.78 3.32
N VAL A 102 10.65 19.65 3.41
CA VAL A 102 11.58 20.78 3.27
C VAL A 102 11.97 20.92 1.81
N GLN A 103 11.79 22.12 1.26
CA GLN A 103 12.16 22.50 -0.11
C GLN A 103 13.36 23.44 -0.10
#